data_AF-A0A7G9YFE8-F1
#
_entry.id   AF-A0A7G9YFE8-F1
#
_cell.length_a   1.000
_cell.length_b   1.000
_cell.length_c   1.000
_cell.angle_alpha   90.00
_cell.angle_beta   90.00
_cell.angle_gamma   90.00
#
_symmetry.space_group_name_H-M   'P 1'
#
loop_
_entity.id
_entity.type
_entity.pdbx_description
1 polymer ?
#
loop_
_entity_poly.entity_id
_entity_poly.type
_entity_poly.pdbx_seq_one_letter_code
_entity_poly.pdbx_strand_id
1 'polypeptide(L)' 'MPAGIPVVYVGIGRDDNAAILAARIMAVEDQELAYKLAEHRRELAEKIEPDDKRIDEQKNQDIQD' A
#
# COMPACT_ATOMS: atom_id res chain seq x y z
N MET A 1 11.79 -4.24 22.36
CA MET A 1 12.68 -3.10 22.08
C MET A 1 13.14 -2.52 23.40
N PRO A 2 14.43 -2.63 23.76
CA PRO A 2 14.96 -1.85 24.87
C PRO A 2 14.83 -0.35 24.55
N ALA A 3 14.65 0.46 25.59
CA ALA A 3 14.56 1.90 25.43
C ALA A 3 15.84 2.46 24.75
N GLY A 4 15.66 3.38 23.79
CA GLY A 4 16.76 4.03 23.08
C GLY A 4 17.20 3.39 21.76
N ILE A 5 16.70 2.18 21.42
CA ILE A 5 17.01 1.52 20.14
C ILE A 5 15.71 1.31 19.36
N PRO A 6 15.36 2.22 18.44
CA PRO A 6 14.22 2.02 17.56
C PRO A 6 14.57 0.99 16.48
N VAL A 7 13.61 0.13 16.17
CA VAL A 7 13.61 -0.67 14.94
C VAL A 7 12.20 -0.67 14.37
N VAL A 8 12.13 -0.74 13.05
CA VAL A 8 10.89 -0.65 12.33
C VAL A 8 10.34 -2.07 12.11
N TYR A 9 9.05 -2.25 12.37
CA TYR A 9 8.34 -3.50 12.12
C TYR A 9 7.33 -3.34 10.99
N VAL A 10 7.13 -4.40 10.23
CA VAL A 10 6.09 -4.54 9.22
C VAL A 10 5.30 -5.83 9.48
N GLY A 11 4.24 -6.08 8.71
CA GLY A 11 3.45 -7.31 8.84
C GLY A 11 4.28 -8.57 8.61
N ILE A 12 3.88 -9.69 9.23
CA ILE A 12 4.52 -10.99 9.03
C ILE A 12 4.41 -11.38 7.54
N GLY A 13 5.54 -11.76 6.94
CA GLY A 13 5.59 -12.12 5.52
C GLY A 13 5.32 -10.96 4.56
N ARG A 14 5.49 -9.71 5.01
CA ARG A 14 5.32 -8.50 4.19
C ARG A 14 6.67 -7.85 3.87
N ASP A 15 7.50 -8.60 3.16
CA ASP A 15 8.77 -8.13 2.61
C ASP A 15 8.57 -6.98 1.61
N ASP A 16 7.48 -6.99 0.86
CA ASP A 16 7.00 -5.89 0.02
C ASP A 16 6.90 -4.57 0.80
N ASN A 17 6.26 -4.60 1.97
CA ASN A 17 6.08 -3.43 2.81
C ASN A 17 7.41 -2.97 3.42
N ALA A 18 8.34 -3.89 3.73
CA ALA A 18 9.68 -3.53 4.18
C ALA A 18 10.45 -2.77 3.08
N ALA A 19 10.40 -3.25 1.84
CA ALA A 19 11.06 -2.60 0.71
C ALA A 19 10.46 -1.21 0.43
N ILE A 20 9.12 -1.09 0.41
CA ILE A 20 8.43 0.19 0.21
C ILE A 20 8.79 1.17 1.33
N LEU A 21 8.89 0.70 2.57
CA LEU A 21 9.25 1.53 3.72
C LEU A 21 10.69 2.03 3.63
N ALA A 22 11.64 1.17 3.24
CA ALA A 22 13.01 1.58 2.98
C ALA A 22 13.08 2.63 1.86
N ALA A 23 12.34 2.43 0.77
CA ALA A 23 12.24 3.40 -0.32
C ALA A 23 11.67 4.74 0.15
N ARG A 24 10.65 4.75 1.02
CA ARG A 24 10.09 5.98 1.60
C ARG A 24 11.10 6.74 2.46
N ILE A 25 11.98 6.04 3.19
CA ILE A 25 13.05 6.69 3.96
C ILE A 25 14.05 7.35 3.01
N MET A 26 14.50 6.66 1.96
CA MET A 26 15.42 7.22 0.97
C MET A 26 14.82 8.39 0.19
N ALA A 27 13.52 8.34 -0.10
CA ALA A 27 12.79 9.38 -0.82
C ALA A 27 12.71 10.73 -0.07
N VAL A 28 13.08 10.79 1.21
CA VAL A 28 13.22 12.06 1.94
C VAL A 28 14.28 12.95 1.27
N GLU A 29 15.34 12.35 0.75
CA GLU A 29 16.45 13.06 0.08
C GLU A 29 16.43 12.90 -1.45
N ASP A 30 15.66 11.94 -1.98
CA ASP A 30 15.53 11.67 -3.41
C ASP A 30 14.12 12.02 -3.94
N GLN A 31 14.02 13.15 -4.65
CA GLN A 31 12.77 13.66 -5.23
C GLN A 31 12.24 12.78 -6.38
N GLU A 32 13.12 12.15 -7.16
CA GLU A 32 12.69 11.27 -8.25
C GLU A 32 12.04 10.00 -7.66
N LEU A 33 12.64 9.45 -6.60
CA LEU A 33 12.09 8.32 -5.88
C LEU A 33 10.76 8.67 -5.20
N ALA A 34 10.64 9.89 -4.64
CA ALA A 34 9.38 10.37 -4.06
C ALA A 34 8.26 10.42 -5.11
N TYR A 35 8.55 10.90 -6.32
CA TYR A 35 7.59 10.90 -7.43
C TYR A 35 7.17 9.47 -7.82
N LYS A 36 8.13 8.55 -7.96
CA LYS A 36 7.83 7.14 -8.28
C LYS A 36 6.95 6.47 -7.22
N LEU A 37 7.18 6.77 -5.94
CA LEU A 37 6.34 6.27 -4.85
C LEU A 37 4.92 6.83 -4.89
N ALA A 38 4.74 8.09 -5.31
CA ALA A 38 3.43 8.69 -5.47
C ALA A 38 2.66 8.05 -6.63
N GLU A 39 3.31 7.84 -7.77
CA GLU A 39 2.73 7.15 -8.92
C GLU A 39 2.35 5.70 -8.57
N HIS A 40 3.24 4.95 -7.92
CA HIS A 40 2.93 3.60 -7.46
C HIS A 40 1.69 3.56 -6.53
N ARG A 41 1.50 4.58 -5.67
CA ARG A 41 0.29 4.69 -4.85
C ARG A 41 -0.97 4.94 -5.69
N ARG A 42 -0.87 5.76 -6.74
CA ARG A 42 -1.98 6.04 -7.66
C ARG A 42 -2.38 4.77 -8.43
N GLU A 43 -1.40 4.05 -8.97
CA GLU A 43 -1.63 2.78 -9.67
C GLU A 43 -2.30 1.73 -8.79
N LEU A 44 -1.93 1.66 -7.50
CA LEU A 44 -2.60 0.77 -6.55
C LEU A 44 -4.07 1.16 -6.32
N ALA A 45 -4.38 2.46 -6.25
CA ALA A 45 -5.74 2.93 -6.07
C ALA A 45 -6.61 2.63 -7.32
N GLU A 46 -6.06 2.83 -8.51
CA GLU A 46 -6.75 2.53 -9.78
C GLU A 46 -7.07 1.04 -9.95
N LYS A 47 -6.24 0.16 -9.38
CA LYS A 47 -6.50 -1.29 -9.40
C LYS A 47 -7.68 -1.69 -8.50
N ILE A 48 -8.04 -0.89 -7.50
CA ILE A 48 -9.12 -1.19 -6.55
C ILE A 48 -10.49 -0.73 -7.08
N GLU A 49 -10.56 0.35 -7.86
CA GLU A 49 -11.80 0.86 -8.47
C GLU A 49 -12.66 -0.19 -9.22
N PRO A 50 -12.10 -1.06 -10.07
CA PRO A 50 -12.88 -2.10 -10.74
C PRO A 50 -13.35 -3.21 -9.78
N ASP A 51 -12.58 -3.49 -8.73
CA ASP A 51 -12.96 -4.48 -7.72
C ASP A 51 -14.11 -3.99 -6.83
N ASP A 52 -14.13 -2.71 -6.47
CA ASP A 52 -15.24 -2.10 -5.71
C ASP A 52 -16.57 -2.21 -6.47
N LYS A 53 -16.57 -1.86 -7.77
CA LYS A 53 -17.78 -1.98 -8.62
C LYS A 53 -18.28 -3.41 -8.71
N ARG A 54 -17.36 -4.37 -8.81
CA ARG A 54 -17.69 -5.80 -8.90
C ARG A 54 -18.27 -6.35 -7.59
N ILE A 55 -17.78 -5.87 -6.44
CA ILE A 55 -18.33 -6.22 -5.12
C ILE A 55 -19.73 -5.63 -4.93
N ASP A 56 -19.97 -4.40 -5.37
CA ASP A 56 -21.29 -3.77 -5.27
C ASP A 56 -22.35 -4.45 -6.16
N GLU A 57 -21.96 -4.87 -7.37
CA GLU A 57 -22.84 -5.66 -8.25
C GLU A 57 -23.18 -7.03 -7.65
N GLN A 58 -22.20 -7.73 -7.05
CA GLN A 58 -22.40 -9.02 -6.40
C GLN A 58 -23.36 -8.92 -5.20
N LYS A 59 -23.17 -7.90 -4.34
CA LYS A 59 -24.07 -7.65 -3.18
C LYS A 59 -25.51 -7.40 -3.62
N ASN A 60 -25.73 -6.70 -4.72
CA ASN A 60 -27.08 -6.41 -5.21
C ASN A 60 -27.77 -7.66 -5.80
N GLN A 61 -27.01 -8.63 -6.30
CA GLN A 61 -27.55 -9.94 -6.71
C GLN A 61 -27.89 -10.82 -5.51
N ASP A 62 -27.02 -10.89 -4.50
CA ASP A 62 -27.21 -11.71 -3.30
C ASP A 62 -28.38 -11.24 -2.40
N ILE A 63 -28.86 -10.00 -2.57
CA ILE A 63 -30.04 -9.46 -1.85
C ILE A 63 -31.35 -9.75 -2.61
N GLN A 64 -31.27 -10.11 -3.89
CA GLN A 64 -32.45 -10.39 -4.74
C GLN A 64 -32.82 -11.88 -4.80
N ASP A 65 -31.95 -12.76 -4.30
CA ASP A 65 -32.20 -14.20 -4.04
C ASP A 65 -32.65 -14.44 -2.58
#